data_AF-S2E6N1-F1
#
_entry.id   AF-S2E6N1-F1
#
_cell.length_a   1.000
_cell.length_b   1.000
_cell.length_c   1.000
_cell.angle_alpha   90.00
_cell.angle_beta   90.00
_cell.angle_gamma   90.00
#
_symmetry.space_group_name_H-M   'P 1'
#
loop_
_entity.id
_entity.type
_entity.pdbx_description
1 polymer ?
#
loop_
_entity_poly.entity_id
_entity_poly.type
_entity_poly.pdbx_seq_one_letter_code
_entity_poly.pdbx_strand_id
1 'polypeptide(L)' 'LSIIDWQARKEMSQWLGKTKYTLSEYDKVKRFSFYLGDDFLLLVSAEKDVDTNKIVDDVIRLYYENQS' A
#
# COMPACT_ATOMS: atom_id res chain seq x y z
N LEU A 1 0.84 -11.47 11.06
CA LEU A 1 1.55 -11.14 9.80
C LEU A 1 1.75 -9.63 9.66
N SER A 2 0.70 -8.79 9.68
CA SER A 2 0.81 -7.34 9.43
C SER A 2 1.77 -6.55 10.33
N ILE A 3 1.82 -6.81 11.64
CA ILE A 3 2.68 -6.05 12.58
C ILE A 3 4.18 -6.40 12.40
N ILE A 4 4.49 -7.68 12.17
CA ILE A 4 5.88 -8.13 11.94
C ILE A 4 6.40 -7.55 10.62
N ASP A 5 5.57 -7.56 9.58
CA ASP A 5 5.90 -6.95 8.29
C ASP A 5 6.08 -5.43 8.40
N TRP A 6 5.34 -4.77 9.28
CA TRP A 6 5.50 -3.33 9.52
C TRP A 6 6.88 -3.01 10.09
N GLN A 7 7.31 -3.75 11.12
CA GLN A 7 8.57 -3.48 11.80
C GLN A 7 9.78 -3.72 10.89
N ALA A 8 9.77 -4.82 10.12
CA ALA A 8 10.79 -5.09 9.12
C ALA A 8 10.89 -3.98 8.05
N ARG A 9 9.75 -3.41 7.63
CA ARG A 9 9.73 -2.28 6.67
C ARG A 9 10.28 -0.99 7.26
N LYS A 10 10.05 -0.73 8.55
CA LYS A 10 10.66 0.42 9.25
C LYS A 10 12.19 0.32 9.22
N GLU A 11 12.75 -0.86 9.48
CA GLU A 11 14.21 -1.07 9.43
C GLU A 11 14.77 -0.92 8.02
N MET A 12 14.10 -1.49 7.02
CA MET A 12 14.51 -1.37 5.61
C MET A 12 14.38 0.05 5.05
N SER A 13 13.51 0.88 5.62
CA SER A 13 13.26 2.24 5.13
C SER A 13 14.49 3.14 5.18
N GLN A 14 15.45 2.84 6.06
CA GLN A 14 16.74 3.55 6.12
C GLN A 14 17.54 3.41 4.81
N TRP A 15 17.33 2.33 4.08
CA TRP A 15 18.09 1.98 2.88
C TRP A 15 17.28 2.18 1.59
N LEU A 16 15.97 1.94 1.64
CA LEU A 16 15.10 1.96 0.45
C LEU A 16 14.12 3.14 0.40
N GLY A 17 14.07 3.94 1.47
CA GLY A 17 13.01 4.93 1.69
C GLY A 17 11.72 4.31 2.25
N LYS A 18 10.76 5.16 2.62
CA LYS A 18 9.48 4.72 3.20
C LYS A 18 8.70 3.87 2.18
N THR A 19 8.21 2.71 2.62
CA THR A 19 7.33 1.86 1.80
C THR A 19 6.06 2.66 1.47
N LYS A 20 5.69 2.77 0.19
CA LYS A 20 4.45 3.43 -0.23
C LYS A 20 3.26 2.47 -0.22
N TYR A 21 3.45 1.27 -0.79
CA TYR A 21 2.44 0.23 -0.77
C TYR A 21 3.06 -1.17 -0.92
N THR A 22 2.27 -2.19 -0.62
CA THR A 22 2.53 -3.58 -0.96
C THR A 22 1.35 -4.16 -1.72
N LEU A 23 1.63 -5.15 -2.56
CA LEU A 23 0.62 -5.93 -3.28
C LEU A 23 0.80 -7.40 -2.94
N SER A 24 -0.29 -8.06 -2.56
CA SER A 24 -0.38 -9.51 -2.52
C SER A 24 -1.42 -9.95 -3.53
N GLU A 25 -1.02 -10.78 -4.47
CA GLU A 25 -1.92 -11.39 -5.45
C GLU A 25 -2.26 -12.81 -5.02
N TYR A 26 -3.55 -13.11 -4.98
CA TYR A 26 -4.11 -14.42 -4.69
C TYR A 26 -4.90 -14.92 -5.90
N ASP A 27 -5.31 -16.18 -5.87
CA ASP A 27 -6.03 -16.82 -6.98
C ASP A 27 -7.30 -16.07 -7.41
N LYS A 28 -7.93 -15.31 -6.51
CA LYS A 28 -9.21 -14.62 -6.76
C LYS A 28 -9.16 -13.10 -6.60
N VAL A 29 -8.20 -12.59 -5.84
CA VAL A 29 -8.17 -11.17 -5.45
C VAL A 29 -6.75 -10.64 -5.40
N LYS A 30 -6.62 -9.33 -5.61
CA LYS A 30 -5.44 -8.55 -5.25
C LYS A 30 -5.72 -7.79 -3.96
N ARG A 31 -4.76 -7.79 -3.04
CA ARG A 31 -4.81 -6.99 -1.81
C ARG A 31 -3.65 -6.01 -1.77
N PHE A 32 -3.98 -4.74 -1.68
CA PHE A 32 -3.05 -3.64 -1.53
C PHE A 32 -2.99 -3.21 -0.07
N SER A 33 -1.78 -2.95 0.43
CA SER A 33 -1.58 -2.26 1.71
C SER A 33 -0.87 -0.95 1.43
N PHE A 34 -1.57 0.18 1.54
CA PHE A 34 -1.01 1.51 1.34
C PHE A 34 -0.61 2.13 2.68
N TYR A 35 0.63 2.58 2.79
CA TYR A 35 1.16 3.26 3.97
C TYR A 35 1.03 4.75 3.74
N LEU A 36 0.02 5.36 4.35
CA LEU A 36 -0.37 6.75 4.16
C LEU A 36 0.27 7.60 5.27
N GLY A 37 1.46 8.11 5.00
CA GLY A 37 2.29 8.74 6.03
C GLY A 37 2.88 7.71 7.00
N ASP A 38 3.02 8.10 8.27
CA ASP A 38 3.63 7.25 9.30
C ASP A 38 2.60 6.51 10.18
N ASP A 39 1.34 6.95 10.16
CA ASP A 39 0.32 6.52 11.14
C ASP A 39 -0.82 5.72 10.54
N PHE A 40 -1.07 5.84 9.22
CA PHE A 40 -2.25 5.27 8.59
C PHE A 40 -1.89 4.15 7.61
N LEU A 41 -2.68 3.07 7.68
CA LEU A 41 -2.62 1.93 6.77
C LEU A 41 -3.98 1.75 6.12
N LEU A 42 -4.05 1.87 4.79
CA LEU A 42 -5.25 1.60 4.01
C LEU A 42 -5.13 0.22 3.35
N LEU A 43 -6.10 -0.64 3.60
CA LEU A 43 -6.21 -1.96 2.98
C LEU A 43 -7.28 -1.93 1.89
N VAL A 44 -6.89 -2.24 0.66
CA VAL A 44 -7.80 -2.32 -0.49
C VAL A 44 -7.78 -3.73 -1.04
N SER A 45 -8.94 -4.34 -1.19
CA SER A 45 -9.11 -5.62 -1.88
C SER A 45 -9.87 -5.38 -3.18
N ALA A 46 -9.39 -5.99 -4.26
CA ALA A 46 -10.00 -5.87 -5.58
C ALA A 46 -9.96 -7.21 -6.31
N GLU A 47 -10.79 -7.35 -7.34
CA GLU A 47 -10.75 -8.52 -8.23
C GLU A 47 -9.38 -8.68 -8.86
N LYS A 48 -8.98 -9.93 -9.12
CA LYS A 48 -7.64 -10.25 -9.63
C LYS A 48 -7.28 -9.50 -10.91
N ASP A 49 -8.25 -9.28 -11.79
CA ASP A 49 -8.00 -8.72 -13.13
C ASP A 49 -8.00 -7.19 -13.16
N VAL A 50 -8.10 -6.54 -11.99
CA VAL A 50 -8.03 -5.09 -11.91
C VAL A 50 -6.66 -4.57 -12.34
N ASP A 51 -6.67 -3.42 -13.00
CA ASP A 51 -5.46 -2.67 -13.32
C ASP A 51 -4.81 -2.15 -12.01
N THR A 52 -3.69 -2.77 -11.67
CA THR A 52 -2.89 -2.44 -10.50
C THR A 52 -2.44 -0.97 -10.50
N ASN A 53 -2.01 -0.44 -11.65
CA ASN A 53 -1.52 0.92 -11.75
C ASN A 53 -2.65 1.91 -11.53
N LYS A 54 -3.83 1.66 -12.12
CA LYS A 54 -5.02 2.49 -11.92
C LYS A 54 -5.39 2.61 -10.44
N ILE A 55 -5.41 1.49 -9.70
CA ILE A 55 -5.71 1.52 -8.26
C ILE A 55 -4.66 2.34 -7.51
N VAL A 56 -3.37 2.11 -7.77
CA VAL A 56 -2.27 2.81 -7.08
C VAL A 56 -2.34 4.31 -7.34
N ASP A 57 -2.52 4.71 -8.60
CA ASP A 57 -2.60 6.11 -9.01
C ASP A 57 -3.82 6.81 -8.40
N ASP A 58 -4.99 6.15 -8.41
CA ASP A 58 -6.21 6.69 -7.84
C ASP A 58 -6.10 6.89 -6.31
N VAL A 59 -5.54 5.91 -5.58
CA VAL A 59 -5.35 6.00 -4.13
C VAL A 59 -4.34 7.10 -3.77
N ILE A 60 -3.19 7.14 -4.47
CA ILE A 60 -2.17 8.16 -4.25
C ILE A 60 -2.74 9.55 -4.52
N ARG A 61 -3.41 9.73 -5.67
CA ARG A 61 -4.06 11.00 -6.03
C ARG A 61 -5.03 11.46 -4.95
N LEU A 62 -5.97 10.58 -4.56
CA LEU A 62 -6.96 10.90 -3.53
C LEU A 62 -6.31 11.24 -2.19
N TYR A 63 -5.28 10.51 -1.77
CA TYR A 63 -4.61 10.81 -0.50
C TYR A 63 -3.96 12.20 -0.53
N TYR A 64 -3.10 12.48 -1.52
CA TYR A 64 -2.33 13.73 -1.55
C TYR A 64 -3.15 14.97 -1.90
N GLU A 65 -4.21 14.87 -2.71
CA GLU A 65 -5.10 16.00 -2.98
C GLU A 65 -5.85 16.47 -1.71
N ASN A 66 -6.17 15.55 -0.81
CA ASN A 66 -6.92 15.83 0.42
C ASN A 66 -6.03 16.18 1.63
N GLN A 67 -4.72 16.38 1.45
CA GLN A 67 -3.83 16.88 2.50
C GLN A 67 -3.69 18.42 2.49
N SER A 68 -4.49 19.12 1.67
CA SER A 68 -4.48 20.59 1.55
C SER A 68 -5.28 21.30 2.65
#